data_AF-A0AAN4RLG7-F1
#
_entry.id   AF-A0AAN4RLG7-F1
#
_cell.length_a   1.000
_cell.length_b   1.000
_cell.length_c   1.000
_cell.angle_alpha   90.00
_cell.angle_beta   90.00
_cell.angle_gamma   90.00
#
_symmetry.space_group_name_H-M   'P 1'
#
loop_
_entity.id
_entity.type
_entity.pdbx_description
1 polymer ?
#
loop_
_entity_poly.entity_id
_entity_poly.type
_entity_poly.pdbx_seq_one_letter_code
_entity_poly.pdbx_strand_id
1 'polypeptide(L)'
;MIDWKYGFYRLFWWLGFFVSMFLVLYFVKARYSIMVVTIFATSAAYAGCLYIFEKKHPYFQEKKRQSTIRYFRLICSTIIAVFLILYLIYDDDPTSPSFVPIYMLAISNIIPSFFTEIVPTDF
;
A
#
# COMPACT_ATOMS: atom_id res chain seq x y z
N MET A 1 -0.27 18.16 11.46
CA MET A 1 0.10 17.38 12.65
C MET A 1 0.60 16.00 12.18
N ILE A 2 1.56 15.36 12.87
CA ILE A 2 2.00 14.00 12.50
C ILE A 2 1.13 12.98 13.24
N ASP A 3 0.32 12.20 12.53
CA ASP A 3 -0.44 11.09 13.10
C ASP A 3 0.37 9.80 13.09
N TRP A 4 1.13 9.63 14.18
CA TRP A 4 1.96 8.45 14.40
C TRP A 4 1.14 7.16 14.51
N LYS A 5 -0.07 7.18 15.12
CA LYS A 5 -0.86 5.96 15.33
C LYS A 5 -1.38 5.41 14.01
N TYR A 6 -1.90 6.28 13.14
CA TYR A 6 -2.38 5.89 11.82
C TYR A 6 -1.24 5.54 10.86
N GLY A 7 -0.14 6.31 10.90
CA GLY A 7 1.06 6.01 10.12
C GLY A 7 1.67 4.65 10.45
N PHE A 8 1.82 4.33 11.74
CA PHE A 8 2.27 3.00 12.17
C PHE A 8 1.28 1.90 11.82
N TYR A 9 -0.03 2.13 11.97
CA TYR A 9 -1.04 1.17 11.51
C TYR A 9 -0.86 0.83 10.03
N ARG A 10 -0.73 1.84 9.16
CA ARG A 10 -0.49 1.63 7.72
C ARG A 10 0.82 0.92 7.43
N LEU A 11 1.88 1.27 8.16
CA LEU A 11 3.19 0.63 8.03
C LEU A 11 3.13 -0.85 8.42
N PHE A 12 2.58 -1.17 9.60
CA PHE A 12 2.41 -2.55 10.05
C PHE A 12 1.54 -3.36 9.10
N TRP A 13 0.49 -2.73 8.55
CA TRP A 13 -0.39 -3.37 7.59
C TRP A 13 0.32 -3.72 6.28
N TRP A 14 1.07 -2.77 5.70
CA TRP A 14 1.88 -3.03 4.50
C TRP A 14 2.99 -4.05 4.76
N LEU A 15 3.61 -4.02 5.94
CA LEU A 15 4.65 -4.98 6.31
C LEU A 15 4.09 -6.40 6.38
N GLY A 16 2.91 -6.58 7.00
CA GLY A 16 2.22 -7.88 7.00
C GLY A 16 1.84 -8.35 5.60
N PHE A 17 1.44 -7.43 4.71
CA PHE A 17 1.15 -7.74 3.31
C PHE A 17 2.40 -8.26 2.59
N PHE A 18 3.54 -7.58 2.76
CA PHE A 18 4.81 -8.01 2.15
C PHE A 18 5.27 -9.38 2.65
N VAL A 19 5.18 -9.63 3.95
CA VAL A 19 5.53 -10.94 4.53
C VAL A 19 4.63 -12.04 3.97
N SER A 20 3.33 -11.79 3.88
CA SER A 20 2.38 -12.75 3.29
C SER A 20 2.67 -13.03 1.81
N MET A 21 2.95 -11.99 1.02
CA MET A 21 3.33 -12.12 -0.39
C MET A 21 4.61 -12.92 -0.57
N PHE A 22 5.65 -12.62 0.23
CA PHE A 22 6.92 -13.31 0.16
C PHE A 22 6.76 -14.80 0.48
N LEU A 23 6.00 -15.14 1.53
CA LEU A 23 5.69 -16.53 1.88
C LEU A 23 4.95 -17.25 0.75
N VAL A 24 3.90 -16.63 0.21
CA VAL A 24 3.12 -17.18 -0.91
C VAL A 24 4.05 -17.49 -2.09
N LEU A 25 4.91 -16.56 -2.47
CA LEU A 25 5.81 -16.73 -3.61
C LEU A 25 6.92 -17.75 -3.34
N TYR A 26 7.39 -17.86 -2.10
CA TYR A 26 8.36 -18.88 -1.70
C TYR A 26 7.79 -20.32 -1.85
N PHE A 27 6.53 -20.53 -1.46
CA PHE A 27 5.89 -21.84 -1.56
C PHE A 27 5.37 -22.15 -2.97
N VAL A 28 4.98 -21.12 -3.72
CA VAL A 28 4.40 -21.26 -5.05
C VAL A 28 5.53 -21.27 -6.09
N LYS A 29 6.19 -22.42 -6.27
CA LYS A 29 6.99 -22.72 -7.48
C LYS A 29 6.10 -23.01 -8.68
N ALA A 30 5.17 -22.10 -8.99
CA ALA A 30 4.12 -22.36 -9.96
C ALA A 30 4.33 -21.59 -11.25
N ARG A 31 3.65 -22.07 -12.30
CA ARG A 31 3.54 -21.36 -13.58
C ARG A 31 3.03 -19.95 -13.34
N TYR A 32 3.46 -19.02 -14.20
CA TYR A 32 3.12 -17.60 -14.12
C TYR A 32 1.63 -17.33 -13.85
N SER A 33 0.72 -18.09 -14.48
CA SER A 33 -0.73 -17.98 -14.25
C SER A 33 -1.16 -18.24 -12.80
N ILE A 34 -0.59 -19.24 -12.15
CA ILE A 34 -0.90 -19.58 -10.75
C ILE A 34 -0.31 -18.50 -9.83
N MET A 35 0.87 -17.98 -10.14
CA MET A 35 1.49 -16.88 -9.40
C MET A 35 0.58 -15.64 -9.40
N VAL A 36 0.11 -15.21 -10.58
CA VAL A 36 -0.79 -14.06 -10.71
C VAL A 36 -2.09 -14.27 -9.95
N VAL A 37 -2.74 -15.44 -10.10
CA VAL A 37 -3.99 -15.75 -9.37
C VAL A 37 -3.78 -15.72 -7.86
N THR A 38 -2.66 -16.25 -7.37
CA THR A 38 -2.39 -16.30 -5.93
C THR A 38 -2.07 -14.92 -5.36
N ILE A 39 -1.34 -14.07 -6.09
CA ILE A 39 -1.12 -12.66 -5.74
C ILE A 39 -2.45 -11.92 -5.63
N PHE A 40 -3.33 -12.07 -6.62
CA PHE A 40 -4.66 -11.44 -6.61
C PHE A 40 -5.53 -11.93 -5.46
N ALA A 41 -5.59 -13.24 -5.23
CA ALA A 41 -6.36 -13.83 -4.14
C ALA A 41 -5.85 -13.35 -2.76
N THR A 42 -4.52 -13.32 -2.57
CA THR A 42 -3.90 -12.83 -1.33
C THR A 42 -4.20 -11.35 -1.12
N SER A 43 -4.12 -10.53 -2.17
CA SER A 43 -4.44 -9.10 -2.10
C SER A 43 -5.90 -8.84 -1.77
N ALA A 44 -6.82 -9.60 -2.37
CA ALA A 44 -8.25 -9.50 -2.09
C ALA A 44 -8.57 -9.92 -0.64
N ALA A 45 -7.98 -11.01 -0.15
CA ALA A 45 -8.12 -11.43 1.24
C ALA A 45 -7.59 -10.36 2.21
N TYR A 46 -6.44 -9.75 1.88
CA TYR A 46 -5.84 -8.69 2.69
C TYR A 46 -6.71 -7.42 2.74
N ALA A 47 -7.29 -7.03 1.59
CA ALA A 47 -8.22 -5.91 1.50
C ALA A 47 -9.52 -6.18 2.30
N GLY A 48 -10.02 -7.42 2.26
CA GLY A 48 -11.18 -7.84 3.05
C GLY A 48 -10.93 -7.75 4.56
N CYS A 49 -9.79 -8.25 5.03
CA CYS A 49 -9.38 -8.13 6.44
C CYS A 49 -9.26 -6.67 6.89
N LEU A 50 -8.65 -5.81 6.06
CA LEU A 50 -8.52 -4.39 6.36
C LEU A 50 -9.89 -3.72 6.47
N TYR A 51 -10.79 -4.01 5.53
CA TYR A 51 -12.14 -3.47 5.55
C TYR A 51 -12.91 -3.84 6.82
N ILE A 52 -12.84 -5.10 7.25
CA ILE A 52 -13.50 -5.57 8.48
C ILE A 52 -12.88 -4.88 9.72
N PHE A 53 -11.55 -4.77 9.75
CA PHE A 53 -10.83 -4.11 10.86
C PHE A 53 -11.20 -2.63 10.97
N GLU A 54 -11.15 -1.89 9.86
CA GLU A 54 -11.51 -0.46 9.82
C GLU A 54 -13.00 -0.22 10.12
N LYS A 55 -13.87 -1.17 9.78
CA LYS A 55 -15.29 -1.11 10.18
C LYS A 55 -15.44 -1.18 11.70
N LYS A 56 -14.63 -1.99 12.39
CA LYS A 56 -14.65 -2.14 13.85
C LYS A 56 -13.91 -1.02 14.58
N HIS A 57 -12.93 -0.39 13.94
CA HIS A 57 -12.11 0.67 14.52
C HIS A 57 -12.23 1.98 13.72
N PRO A 58 -13.23 2.85 14.04
CA PRO A 58 -13.52 4.06 13.27
C PRO A 58 -12.36 5.05 13.14
N TYR A 59 -11.43 5.03 14.10
CA TYR A 59 -10.22 5.86 14.11
C TYR A 59 -9.28 5.58 12.93
N PHE A 60 -9.24 4.34 12.44
CA PHE A 60 -8.38 3.91 11.34
C PHE A 60 -9.08 3.99 9.98
N GLN A 61 -10.33 4.47 9.91
CA GLN A 61 -11.03 4.61 8.63
C GLN A 61 -10.38 5.70 7.79
N GLU A 62 -9.87 5.32 6.63
CA GLU A 62 -9.25 6.26 5.70
C GLU A 62 -10.23 7.34 5.21
N LYS A 63 -11.52 7.01 5.11
CA LYS A 63 -12.59 7.95 4.70
C LYS A 63 -12.78 9.13 5.65
N LYS A 64 -12.38 8.99 6.91
CA LYS A 64 -12.51 10.04 7.93
C LYS A 64 -11.22 10.87 8.08
N ARG A 65 -10.27 10.69 7.16
CA ARG A 65 -8.95 11.32 7.24
C ARG A 65 -8.70 12.22 6.03
N GLN A 66 -8.19 13.41 6.31
CA GLN A 66 -7.66 14.31 5.30
C GLN A 66 -6.17 14.51 5.52
N SER A 67 -5.43 14.76 4.44
CA SER A 67 -4.02 15.10 4.53
C SER A 67 -3.85 16.48 5.18
N THR A 68 -2.99 16.59 6.20
CA THR A 68 -2.63 17.87 6.84
C THR A 68 -2.14 18.89 5.81
N ILE A 69 -1.30 18.45 4.88
CA ILE A 69 -0.79 19.30 3.80
C ILE A 69 -1.69 19.07 2.59
N ARG A 70 -2.36 20.14 2.14
CA ARG A 70 -3.22 20.11 0.96
C ARG A 70 -2.41 19.58 -0.24
N TYR A 71 -2.92 18.55 -0.90
CA TYR A 71 -2.28 17.85 -2.04
C TYR A 71 -1.03 17.01 -1.72
N PHE A 72 -0.62 16.83 -0.46
CA PHE A 72 0.60 16.06 -0.15
C PHE A 72 0.56 14.61 -0.63
N ARG A 73 -0.59 13.96 -0.48
CA ARG A 73 -0.80 12.61 -1.03
C ARG A 73 -0.63 12.58 -2.56
N LEU A 74 -1.12 13.62 -3.23
CA LEU A 74 -1.04 13.74 -4.67
C LEU A 74 0.40 14.00 -5.10
N ILE A 75 1.13 14.90 -4.42
CA ILE A 75 2.55 15.16 -4.66
C ILE A 75 3.39 13.90 -4.47
N CYS A 76 3.23 13.18 -3.35
CA CYS A 76 3.93 11.92 -3.11
C CYS A 76 3.61 10.88 -4.18
N SER A 77 2.33 10.73 -4.57
CA SER A 77 1.93 9.81 -5.63
C SER A 77 2.54 10.18 -6.97
N THR A 78 2.58 11.46 -7.32
CA THR A 78 3.15 11.95 -8.58
C THR A 78 4.66 11.73 -8.64
N ILE A 79 5.39 12.08 -7.57
CA ILE A 79 6.84 11.85 -7.48
C ILE A 79 7.13 10.36 -7.68
N ILE A 80 6.41 9.50 -6.96
CA ILE A 80 6.61 8.05 -7.06
C ILE A 80 6.20 7.51 -8.42
N ALA A 81 5.15 8.03 -9.03
CA ALA A 81 4.77 7.66 -10.39
C ALA A 81 5.87 8.01 -11.41
N VAL A 82 6.52 9.18 -11.28
CA VAL A 82 7.67 9.55 -12.10
C VAL A 82 8.83 8.57 -11.90
N PHE A 83 9.17 8.23 -10.66
CA PHE A 83 10.19 7.22 -10.37
C PHE A 83 9.85 5.85 -10.94
N LEU A 84 8.59 5.45 -10.89
CA LEU A 84 8.11 4.17 -11.43
C LEU A 84 8.20 4.15 -12.96
N ILE A 85 7.85 5.24 -13.63
CA ILE A 85 8.02 5.38 -15.08
C ILE A 85 9.50 5.33 -15.47
N LEU A 86 10.35 6.06 -14.75
CA LEU A 86 11.81 6.01 -14.97
C LEU A 86 12.34 4.59 -14.76
N TYR A 87 11.92 3.91 -13.69
CA TYR A 87 12.29 2.51 -13.45
C TYR A 87 11.89 1.63 -14.65
N LEU A 88 10.66 1.74 -15.14
CA LEU A 88 10.19 0.95 -16.29
C LEU A 88 10.92 1.25 -17.60
N ILE A 89 11.42 2.49 -17.79
CA ILE A 89 12.18 2.88 -18.98
C ILE A 89 13.61 2.34 -18.94
N TYR A 90 14.22 2.28 -17.76
CA TYR A 90 15.61 1.85 -17.54
C TYR A 90 15.75 0.38 -17.15
N ASP A 91 14.65 -0.38 -17.07
CA ASP A 91 14.68 -1.80 -16.76
C ASP A 91 15.10 -2.60 -18.00
N ASP A 92 16.37 -3.01 -18.05
CA ASP A 92 16.96 -3.78 -19.16
C ASP A 92 16.42 -5.22 -19.26
N ASP A 93 15.77 -5.75 -18.21
CA ASP A 93 15.13 -7.08 -18.23
C ASP A 93 13.71 -7.06 -17.63
N PRO A 94 12.69 -6.69 -18.44
CA PRO A 94 11.30 -6.63 -17.99
C PRO A 94 10.69 -8.01 -17.66
N THR A 95 11.42 -9.11 -17.91
CA THR A 95 10.97 -10.47 -17.61
C THR A 95 11.38 -10.93 -16.22
N SER A 96 12.30 -10.21 -15.56
CA SER A 96 12.66 -10.47 -14.18
C SER A 96 11.53 -10.04 -13.22
N PRO A 97 11.10 -10.89 -12.27
CA PRO A 97 10.05 -10.51 -11.33
C PRO A 97 10.59 -9.46 -10.34
N SER A 98 10.36 -8.18 -10.65
CA SER A 98 10.73 -7.06 -9.80
C SER A 98 9.59 -6.67 -8.87
N PHE A 99 9.88 -6.61 -7.56
CA PHE A 99 8.96 -6.10 -6.54
C PHE A 99 9.01 -4.58 -6.38
N VAL A 100 9.91 -3.91 -7.10
CA VAL A 100 10.12 -2.46 -7.03
C VAL A 100 8.80 -1.67 -7.19
N PRO A 101 7.91 -1.99 -8.16
CA PRO A 101 6.64 -1.29 -8.30
C PRO A 101 5.74 -1.38 -7.06
N ILE A 102 5.71 -2.54 -6.40
CA ILE A 102 4.88 -2.78 -5.22
C ILE A 102 5.44 -2.02 -4.01
N TYR A 103 6.76 -2.00 -3.84
CA TYR A 103 7.41 -1.20 -2.80
C TYR A 103 7.15 0.30 -2.99
N MET A 104 7.25 0.80 -4.23
CA MET A 104 6.96 2.19 -4.55
C MET A 104 5.50 2.55 -4.23
N LEU A 105 4.54 1.71 -4.58
CA LEU A 105 3.12 1.89 -4.23
C LEU A 105 2.86 1.85 -2.72
N ALA A 106 3.58 1.01 -1.98
CA ALA A 106 3.47 0.99 -0.53
C ALA A 106 3.98 2.30 0.08
N ILE A 107 5.16 2.75 -0.35
CA ILE A 107 5.77 4.00 0.12
C ILE A 107 4.87 5.20 -0.19
N SER A 108 4.22 5.24 -1.36
CA SER A 108 3.30 6.32 -1.74
C SER A 108 2.06 6.40 -0.86
N ASN A 109 1.70 5.32 -0.18
CA ASN A 109 0.61 5.29 0.78
C ASN A 109 1.09 5.47 2.22
N ILE A 110 2.23 4.89 2.59
CA ILE A 110 2.78 4.96 3.95
C ILE A 110 3.21 6.39 4.26
N ILE A 111 4.01 7.05 3.40
CA ILE A 111 4.53 8.39 3.71
C ILE A 111 3.39 9.39 3.97
N PRO A 112 2.37 9.53 3.09
CA PRO A 112 1.27 10.46 3.34
C PRO A 112 0.43 10.11 4.56
N SER A 113 0.37 8.84 4.97
CA SER A 113 -0.45 8.43 6.12
C SER A 113 0.00 9.06 7.45
N PHE A 114 1.29 9.35 7.60
CA PHE A 114 1.82 10.07 8.76
C PHE A 114 1.39 11.53 8.81
N PHE A 115 0.99 12.11 7.68
CA PHE A 115 0.58 13.51 7.55
C PHE A 115 -0.93 13.61 7.31
N THR A 116 -1.70 12.84 8.09
CA THR A 116 -3.17 12.89 8.06
C THR A 116 -3.74 13.38 9.37
N GLU A 117 -4.90 14.02 9.29
CA GLU A 117 -5.70 14.46 10.42
C GLU A 117 -7.10 13.86 10.32
N ILE A 118 -7.69 13.62 11.49
CA ILE A 118 -9.06 13.11 11.59
C ILE A 118 -9.99 14.28 11.35
N VAL A 119 -10.84 14.17 10.36
CA VAL A 119 -11.90 15.14 10.13
C VAL A 119 -13.05 14.76 11.05
N PRO A 120 -13.44 15.61 12.02
CA PRO A 120 -14.68 15.41 12.75
C PRO A 120 -15.80 15.49 11.72
N THR A 121 -16.47 14.38 11.48
CA THR A 121 -17.76 14.41 10.79
C THR A 121 -18.75 14.98 11.81
N ASP A 122 -18.91 16.31 11.80
CA ASP A 122 -20.04 16.96 12.44
C ASP A 122 -21.31 16.38 11.79
N PHE A 123 -22.10 15.69 12.60
CA PHE A 123 -23.46 15.27 12.27
C PHE A 123 -24.43 16.32 12.79
#